data_AF-A0A6J0BZM9-F1
#
_entry.id   AF-A0A6J0BZM9-F1
#
_cell.length_a   1.000
_cell.length_b   1.000
_cell.length_c   1.000
_cell.angle_alpha   90.00
_cell.angle_beta   90.00
_cell.angle_gamma   90.00
#
_symmetry.space_group_name_H-M   'P 1'
#
loop_
_entity.id
_entity.type
_entity.pdbx_description
1 polymer ?
#
loop_
_entity_poly.entity_id
_entity_poly.type
_entity_poly.pdbx_seq_one_letter_code
_entity_poly.pdbx_strand_id
1 'polypeptide(L)'
;MPYILVRGNLASYSHRYPWRVLVSGLKAADIEQLTRFASGGYCDDSTIVYLQHPCVVLTALEVLGYKVVASSSTSVKQDYNEYMWTMRKDFAEPEPEPPIKTVSGKPIWHITAKNILAHLRRYHQFDRHSLKWSLSVGSGLQLNKII
;
A
#
# COMPACT_ATOMS: atom_id res chain seq x y z
N MET A 1 -1.63 -3.69 -2.70
CA MET A 1 -0.74 -2.65 -3.27
C MET A 1 -1.59 -1.49 -3.79
N PRO A 2 -1.11 -0.22 -3.76
CA PRO A 2 -1.89 0.91 -4.29
C PRO A 2 -1.97 0.93 -5.82
N TYR A 3 -0.98 0.34 -6.49
CA TYR A 3 -0.88 0.36 -7.94
C TYR A 3 -1.32 -0.97 -8.55
N ILE A 4 -1.96 -0.88 -9.71
CA ILE A 4 -2.33 -1.99 -10.58
C ILE A 4 -1.89 -1.69 -12.01
N LEU A 5 -1.69 -2.74 -12.79
CA LEU A 5 -1.38 -2.65 -14.21
C LEU A 5 -2.53 -3.23 -15.02
N VAL A 6 -3.03 -2.46 -15.98
CA VAL A 6 -4.05 -2.88 -16.95
C VAL A 6 -3.38 -2.95 -18.32
N ARG A 7 -3.51 -4.06 -19.01
CA ARG A 7 -2.92 -4.31 -20.33
C ARG A 7 -3.98 -4.80 -21.30
N GLY A 8 -4.07 -4.19 -22.48
CA GLY A 8 -5.05 -4.61 -23.48
C GLY A 8 -4.95 -3.83 -24.79
N ASN A 9 -5.77 -4.22 -25.77
CA ASN A 9 -5.79 -3.62 -27.09
C ASN A 9 -7.06 -2.81 -27.30
N LEU A 10 -6.94 -1.65 -27.96
CA LEU A 10 -8.09 -0.81 -28.35
C LEU A 10 -8.77 -1.29 -29.63
N ALA A 11 -8.08 -2.09 -30.44
CA ALA A 11 -8.64 -2.72 -31.63
C ALA A 11 -8.87 -4.22 -31.38
N SER A 12 -9.95 -4.74 -31.98
CA SER A 12 -10.24 -6.16 -31.99
C SER A 12 -9.37 -6.87 -33.02
N TYR A 13 -8.67 -7.94 -32.60
CA TYR A 13 -7.82 -8.75 -33.48
C TYR A 13 -8.30 -10.20 -33.62
N SER A 14 -9.42 -10.58 -32.98
CA SER A 14 -9.96 -11.95 -33.02
C SER A 14 -11.48 -11.95 -33.12
N HIS A 15 -12.03 -12.90 -33.88
CA HIS A 15 -13.48 -13.06 -34.02
C HIS A 15 -14.15 -13.77 -32.83
N ARG A 16 -13.39 -14.57 -32.05
CA ARG A 16 -13.98 -15.42 -31.00
C ARG A 16 -14.03 -14.73 -29.63
N TYR A 17 -12.98 -13.98 -29.30
CA TYR A 17 -12.91 -13.10 -28.13
C TYR A 17 -12.13 -11.84 -28.54
N PRO A 18 -12.85 -10.80 -29.02
CA PRO A 18 -12.22 -9.63 -29.61
C PRO A 18 -11.30 -8.85 -28.64
N TRP A 19 -11.59 -8.93 -27.34
CA TRP A 19 -10.82 -8.25 -26.30
C TRP A 19 -10.36 -9.21 -25.22
N ARG A 20 -9.11 -9.03 -24.79
CA ARG A 20 -8.51 -9.66 -23.63
C ARG A 20 -7.76 -8.57 -22.87
N VAL A 21 -8.22 -8.28 -21.67
CA VAL A 21 -7.65 -7.24 -20.81
C VAL A 21 -7.10 -7.92 -19.58
N LEU A 22 -5.79 -7.79 -19.38
CA LEU A 22 -5.08 -8.33 -18.24
C LEU A 22 -5.04 -7.25 -17.16
N VAL A 23 -5.46 -7.57 -15.94
CA VAL A 23 -5.35 -6.67 -14.79
C VAL A 23 -4.57 -7.37 -13.70
N SER A 24 -3.43 -6.80 -13.31
CA SER A 24 -2.50 -7.35 -12.32
C SER A 24 -2.43 -6.47 -11.07
N GLY A 25 -2.28 -7.09 -9.90
CA GLY A 25 -2.12 -6.43 -8.60
C GLY A 25 -3.43 -6.13 -7.87
N LEU A 26 -4.56 -6.70 -8.31
CA LEU A 26 -5.85 -6.52 -7.65
C LEU A 26 -5.87 -7.22 -6.28
N LYS A 27 -6.57 -6.60 -5.31
CA LYS A 27 -6.89 -7.24 -4.03
C LYS A 27 -8.09 -8.17 -4.22
N ALA A 28 -8.17 -9.24 -3.43
CA ALA A 28 -9.28 -10.21 -3.48
C ALA A 28 -10.67 -9.54 -3.42
N ALA A 29 -10.86 -8.56 -2.52
CA ALA A 29 -12.12 -7.81 -2.41
C ALA A 29 -12.50 -7.04 -3.69
N ASP A 30 -11.53 -6.49 -4.42
CA ASP A 30 -11.79 -5.80 -5.69
C ASP A 30 -12.08 -6.84 -6.80
N ILE A 31 -11.42 -8.01 -6.77
CA ILE A 31 -11.70 -9.13 -7.70
C ILE A 31 -13.16 -9.60 -7.55
N GLU A 32 -13.63 -9.77 -6.32
CA GLU A 32 -15.02 -10.17 -6.03
C GLU A 32 -16.05 -9.22 -6.66
N GLN A 33 -15.81 -7.90 -6.60
CA GLN A 33 -16.71 -6.91 -7.22
C GLN A 33 -16.70 -6.94 -8.75
N LEU A 34 -15.62 -7.43 -9.36
CA LEU A 34 -15.45 -7.52 -10.81
C LEU A 34 -15.89 -8.89 -11.38
N THR A 35 -16.32 -9.85 -10.54
CA THR A 35 -16.76 -11.20 -10.95
C THR A 35 -17.90 -11.21 -11.96
N ARG A 36 -18.70 -10.14 -12.03
CA ARG A 36 -19.77 -9.97 -13.03
C ARG A 36 -19.27 -9.89 -14.47
N PHE A 37 -18.00 -9.53 -14.68
CA PHE A 37 -17.42 -9.48 -16.02
C PHE A 37 -16.99 -10.86 -16.46
N ALA A 38 -17.30 -11.21 -17.71
CA ALA A 38 -16.80 -12.42 -18.32
C ALA A 38 -15.27 -12.48 -18.19
N SER A 39 -14.77 -13.53 -17.56
CA SER A 39 -13.37 -13.75 -17.25
C SER A 39 -12.81 -14.87 -18.13
N GLY A 40 -11.60 -14.67 -18.65
CA GLY A 40 -10.80 -15.68 -19.32
C GLY A 40 -9.98 -16.54 -18.35
N GLY A 41 -10.17 -16.35 -17.05
CA GLY A 41 -9.43 -17.04 -15.97
C GLY A 41 -8.33 -16.19 -15.33
N TYR A 42 -7.66 -16.81 -14.36
CA TYR A 42 -6.53 -16.25 -13.63
C TYR A 42 -5.22 -16.61 -14.33
N CYS A 43 -4.32 -15.65 -14.48
CA CYS A 43 -2.93 -15.91 -14.86
C CYS A 43 -2.07 -16.25 -13.64
N ASP A 44 -2.39 -15.65 -12.49
CA ASP A 44 -1.80 -15.89 -11.17
C ASP A 44 -2.78 -15.40 -10.07
N ASP A 45 -2.39 -15.47 -8.80
CA ASP A 45 -3.23 -15.11 -7.64
C ASP A 45 -3.70 -13.64 -7.62
N SER A 46 -3.05 -12.77 -8.38
CA SER A 46 -3.28 -11.32 -8.41
C SER A 46 -3.61 -10.78 -9.80
N THR A 47 -3.63 -11.64 -10.80
CA THR A 47 -3.76 -11.28 -12.22
C THR A 47 -4.89 -12.04 -12.88
N ILE A 48 -5.87 -11.30 -13.39
CA ILE A 48 -7.07 -11.83 -14.02
C ILE A 48 -7.22 -11.30 -15.46
N VAL A 49 -7.77 -12.13 -16.33
CA VAL A 49 -8.09 -11.76 -17.71
C VAL A 49 -9.58 -11.48 -17.83
N TYR A 50 -9.95 -10.27 -18.26
CA TYR A 50 -11.32 -9.91 -18.60
C TYR A 50 -11.52 -9.95 -20.11
N LEU A 51 -12.67 -10.49 -20.54
CA LEU A 51 -13.07 -10.59 -21.94
C LEU A 51 -13.92 -9.38 -22.36
N GLN A 52 -13.45 -8.19 -21.99
CA GLN A 52 -14.15 -6.92 -22.20
C GLN A 52 -13.21 -5.88 -22.82
N HIS A 53 -13.78 -4.88 -23.50
CA HIS A 53 -12.99 -3.77 -24.05
C HIS A 53 -12.25 -3.02 -22.92
N PRO A 54 -10.98 -2.57 -23.13
CA PRO A 54 -10.22 -1.86 -22.10
C PRO A 54 -10.97 -0.73 -21.40
N CYS A 55 -11.70 0.10 -22.15
CA CYS A 55 -12.51 1.18 -21.57
C CYS A 55 -13.52 0.70 -20.52
N VAL A 56 -14.17 -0.44 -20.74
CA VAL A 56 -15.15 -0.98 -19.77
C VAL A 56 -14.47 -1.37 -18.46
N VAL A 57 -13.30 -2.02 -18.56
CA VAL A 57 -12.51 -2.45 -17.40
C VAL A 57 -11.96 -1.23 -16.65
N LEU A 58 -11.40 -0.24 -17.36
CA LEU A 58 -10.87 0.98 -16.77
C LEU A 58 -11.96 1.75 -16.01
N THR A 59 -13.14 1.94 -16.60
CA THR A 59 -14.27 2.60 -15.94
C THR A 59 -14.74 1.84 -14.70
N ALA A 60 -14.76 0.51 -14.73
CA ALA A 60 -15.11 -0.27 -13.54
C ALA A 60 -14.08 -0.08 -12.42
N LEU A 61 -12.78 -0.02 -12.76
CA LEU A 61 -11.71 0.24 -11.80
C LEU A 61 -11.79 1.66 -11.24
N GLU A 62 -12.22 2.65 -12.04
CA GLU A 62 -12.50 4.02 -11.57
C GLU A 62 -13.61 4.06 -10.53
N VAL A 63 -14.69 3.29 -10.71
CA VAL A 63 -15.76 3.14 -9.70
C VAL A 63 -15.22 2.52 -8.41
N LEU A 64 -14.25 1.62 -8.51
CA LEU A 64 -13.56 1.05 -7.35
C LEU A 64 -12.54 2.01 -6.71
N GLY A 65 -12.37 3.23 -7.26
CA GLY A 65 -11.49 4.27 -6.72
C GLY A 65 -10.06 4.26 -7.28
N TYR A 66 -9.79 3.48 -8.33
CA TYR A 66 -8.51 3.56 -9.04
C TYR A 66 -8.51 4.73 -10.03
N LYS A 67 -7.38 5.42 -10.17
CA LYS A 67 -7.19 6.48 -11.17
C LYS A 67 -6.02 6.14 -12.06
N VAL A 68 -6.14 6.37 -13.36
CA VAL A 68 -5.01 6.25 -14.28
C VAL A 68 -3.96 7.30 -13.92
N VAL A 69 -2.72 6.87 -13.69
CA VAL A 69 -1.58 7.75 -13.37
C VAL A 69 -0.50 7.74 -14.45
N ALA A 70 -0.50 6.71 -15.30
CA ALA A 70 0.36 6.62 -16.47
C ALA A 70 -0.30 5.75 -17.54
N SER A 71 -0.04 6.06 -18.80
CA SER A 71 -0.41 5.23 -19.93
C SER A 71 0.77 5.10 -20.89
N SER A 72 0.96 3.92 -21.45
CA SER A 72 1.96 3.68 -22.49
C SER A 72 1.40 2.76 -23.56
N SER A 73 2.05 2.77 -24.72
CA SER A 73 1.75 1.86 -25.82
C SER A 73 3.04 1.24 -26.34
N THR A 74 2.95 0.01 -26.81
CA THR A 74 4.04 -0.68 -27.50
C THR A 74 3.50 -1.30 -28.78
N SER A 75 4.13 -0.98 -29.90
CA SER A 75 3.85 -1.63 -31.18
C SER A 75 4.66 -2.91 -31.26
N VAL A 76 3.98 -4.06 -31.25
CA VAL A 76 4.63 -5.38 -31.25
C VAL A 76 4.77 -5.93 -32.68
N LYS A 77 3.77 -5.67 -33.53
CA LYS A 77 3.76 -6.00 -34.97
C LYS A 77 3.09 -4.85 -35.74
N GLN A 78 3.26 -4.80 -37.06
CA GLN A 78 2.77 -3.70 -37.92
C GLN A 78 1.29 -3.31 -37.69
N ASP A 79 0.46 -4.24 -37.21
CA ASP A 79 -0.95 -3.98 -36.91
C ASP A 79 -1.37 -4.37 -35.48
N TYR A 80 -0.42 -4.69 -34.58
CA TYR A 80 -0.73 -5.06 -33.19
C TYR A 80 -0.15 -4.02 -32.23
N ASN A 81 -1.02 -3.10 -31.82
CA ASN A 81 -0.73 -2.12 -30.79
C ASN A 81 -1.31 -2.56 -29.47
N GLU A 82 -0.43 -2.65 -28.48
CA GLU A 82 -0.77 -2.97 -27.12
C GLU A 82 -0.64 -1.75 -26.23
N TYR A 83 -1.63 -1.58 -25.36
CA TYR A 83 -1.72 -0.45 -24.46
C TYR A 83 -1.62 -0.93 -23.02
N MET A 84 -1.00 -0.11 -22.20
CA MET A 84 -0.83 -0.34 -20.78
C MET A 84 -1.25 0.90 -20.01
N TRP A 85 -1.97 0.69 -18.91
CA TRP A 85 -2.35 1.74 -17.98
C TRP A 85 -1.93 1.34 -16.57
N THR A 86 -1.17 2.21 -15.93
CA THR A 86 -0.91 2.11 -14.50
C THR A 86 -2.01 2.87 -13.80
N MET A 87 -2.75 2.19 -12.93
CA MET A 87 -3.76 2.84 -12.09
C MET A 87 -3.35 2.79 -10.62
N ARG A 88 -3.76 3.80 -9.87
CA ARG A 88 -3.50 3.96 -8.44
C ARG A 88 -4.80 4.17 -7.69
N LYS A 89 -4.99 3.47 -6.57
CA LYS A 89 -6.07 3.74 -5.60
C LYS A 89 -5.48 4.50 -4.42
N ASP A 90 -6.01 5.68 -4.14
CA ASP A 90 -5.61 6.42 -2.95
C ASP A 90 -6.15 5.70 -1.72
N PHE A 91 -5.28 5.49 -0.73
CA PHE A 91 -5.71 5.00 0.57
C PHE A 91 -6.36 6.17 1.30
N ALA A 92 -7.59 5.98 1.80
CA ALA A 92 -8.09 6.87 2.84
C ALA A 92 -7.14 6.72 4.03
N GLU A 93 -6.49 7.82 4.42
CA GLU A 93 -5.77 7.86 5.69
C GLU A 93 -6.81 7.59 6.79
N PRO A 94 -6.58 6.62 7.68
CA PRO A 94 -7.56 6.30 8.72
C PRO A 94 -7.87 7.58 9.49
N GLU A 95 -9.17 7.87 9.64
CA GLU A 95 -9.64 9.04 10.36
C GLU A 95 -8.96 9.05 11.74
N PRO A 96 -8.36 10.17 12.19
CA PRO A 96 -7.64 10.20 13.45
C PRO A 96 -8.58 9.72 14.55
N GLU A 97 -8.18 8.67 15.27
CA GLU A 97 -8.96 8.15 16.38
C GLU A 97 -9.32 9.32 17.31
N PRO A 98 -10.60 9.45 17.72
CA PRO A 98 -10.99 10.53 18.61
C PRO A 98 -10.09 10.48 19.84
N PRO A 99 -9.58 11.63 20.33
CA PRO A 99 -8.66 11.64 21.45
C PRO A 99 -9.30 10.88 22.60
N ILE A 100 -8.65 9.78 23.01
CA ILE A 100 -9.06 9.00 24.17
C ILE A 100 -9.12 10.00 25.32
N LYS A 101 -10.33 10.27 25.83
CA LYS A 101 -10.50 11.08 27.03
C LYS A 101 -9.76 10.34 28.14
N THR A 102 -8.58 10.83 28.48
CA THR A 102 -7.83 10.35 29.62
C THR A 102 -8.66 10.66 30.85
N VAL A 103 -9.35 9.64 31.37
CA VAL A 103 -9.83 9.67 32.74
C VAL A 103 -8.59 9.97 33.57
N SER A 104 -8.66 11.00 34.39
CA SER A 104 -7.59 11.52 35.26
C SER A 104 -7.23 10.55 36.40
N GLY A 105 -6.93 9.30 36.04
CA GLY A 105 -6.31 8.31 36.89
C GLY A 105 -4.79 8.53 36.89
N LYS A 106 -4.23 8.70 38.08
CA LYS A 106 -2.78 8.85 38.31
C LYS A 106 -2.00 7.77 37.54
N PRO A 107 -0.91 8.13 36.85
CA PRO A 107 -0.22 7.17 36.02
C PRO A 107 0.49 6.09 36.84
N ILE A 108 0.29 4.84 36.44
CA ILE A 108 0.97 3.64 36.95
C ILE A 108 2.39 3.57 36.33
N TRP A 109 3.22 4.61 36.49
CA TRP A 109 4.64 4.55 36.11
C TRP A 109 5.55 4.18 37.29
N HIS A 110 5.05 4.27 38.53
CA HIS A 110 5.83 3.95 39.73
C HIS A 110 6.01 2.44 39.97
N ILE A 111 5.21 1.57 39.35
CA ILE A 111 5.28 0.13 39.60
C ILE A 111 6.25 -0.58 38.63
N THR A 112 6.45 -0.05 37.41
CA THR A 112 7.24 -0.73 36.38
C THR A 112 8.73 -0.34 36.38
N ALA A 113 9.08 0.90 36.77
CA ALA A 113 10.47 1.37 36.76
C ALA A 113 11.38 0.60 37.74
N LYS A 114 10.84 0.13 38.88
CA LYS A 114 11.62 -0.67 39.85
C LYS A 114 11.98 -2.06 39.31
N ASN A 115 11.11 -2.66 38.49
CA ASN A 115 11.35 -4.00 37.95
C ASN A 115 12.36 -3.99 36.79
N ILE A 116 12.34 -2.95 35.94
CA ILE A 116 13.27 -2.83 34.81
C ILE A 116 14.70 -2.50 35.30
N LEU A 117 14.84 -1.61 36.30
CA LEU A 117 16.14 -1.30 36.91
C LEU A 117 16.75 -2.49 37.68
N ALA A 118 15.93 -3.34 38.30
CA ALA A 118 16.39 -4.56 38.95
C ALA A 118 16.85 -5.64 37.94
N HIS A 119 16.25 -5.67 36.74
CA HIS A 119 16.61 -6.61 35.67
C HIS A 119 17.90 -6.19 34.96
N LEU A 120 18.10 -4.88 34.72
CA LEU A 120 19.29 -4.36 34.05
C LEU A 120 20.56 -4.37 34.93
N ARG A 121 20.41 -4.44 36.27
CA ARG A 121 21.55 -4.61 37.20
C ARG A 121 22.21 -5.99 37.18
N ARG A 122 21.58 -7.00 36.56
CA ARG A 122 22.14 -8.36 36.47
C ARG A 122 22.95 -8.64 35.20
N TYR A 123 22.96 -7.74 34.20
CA TYR A 123 23.48 -8.09 32.88
C TYR A 123 24.71 -7.33 32.38
N HIS A 124 25.18 -6.27 33.03
CA HIS A 124 26.44 -5.64 32.60
C HIS A 124 27.26 -5.09 33.76
N GLN A 125 28.37 -5.78 34.01
CA GLN A 125 29.59 -5.20 34.55
C GLN A 125 30.06 -4.12 33.58
N PHE A 126 29.72 -2.86 33.86
CA PHE A 126 30.20 -1.71 33.09
C PHE A 126 30.75 -0.62 34.00
N ASP A 127 31.94 -0.19 33.62
CA ASP A 127 32.89 0.61 34.36
C ASP A 127 32.42 2.05 34.59
N ARG A 128 32.81 2.63 35.72
CA ARG A 128 32.26 3.86 36.29
C ARG A 128 32.93 5.14 35.78
N HIS A 129 33.57 5.09 34.61
CA HIS A 129 34.39 6.19 34.09
C HIS A 129 34.09 6.48 32.60
N SER A 130 32.87 6.93 32.28
CA SER A 130 32.71 7.96 31.25
C SER A 130 31.28 8.50 31.15
N LEU A 131 31.20 9.83 31.14
CA LEU A 131 30.14 10.66 30.58
C LEU A 131 28.79 10.75 31.33
N LYS A 132 28.66 11.87 32.05
CA LYS A 132 27.43 12.45 32.61
C LYS A 132 26.42 12.74 31.48
N TRP A 133 25.19 12.28 31.64
CA TRP A 133 24.04 12.83 30.90
C TRP A 133 23.28 13.80 31.82
N SER A 134 23.17 15.06 31.39
CA SER A 134 22.28 16.06 31.99
C SER A 134 21.03 16.14 31.13
N LEU A 135 19.86 15.81 31.70
CA LEU A 135 18.56 16.03 31.10
C LEU A 135 18.18 17.51 31.28
N SER A 136 18.27 18.30 30.22
CA SER A 136 17.60 19.60 30.14
C SER A 136 16.27 19.41 29.41
N VAL A 137 15.17 19.65 30.11
CA VAL A 137 13.82 19.64 29.54
C VAL A 137 13.58 21.02 28.95
N GLY A 138 13.69 21.14 27.63
CA GLY A 138 13.39 22.35 26.88
C GLY A 138 12.85 21.99 25.51
N SER A 139 11.61 22.36 25.26
CA SER A 139 10.84 22.19 24.04
C SER A 139 11.61 22.55 22.76
N GLY A 140 11.77 21.58 21.85
CA GLY A 140 12.30 21.78 20.50
C GLY A 140 13.24 20.64 20.08
N LEU A 141 12.72 19.66 19.33
CA LEU A 141 13.54 18.62 18.69
C LEU A 141 14.46 19.26 17.64
N GLN A 142 15.73 19.42 17.98
CA GLN A 142 16.82 19.60 17.03
C GLN A 142 17.85 18.51 17.30
N LEU A 143 17.92 17.53 16.40
CA LEU A 143 18.92 16.46 16.37
C LEU A 143 20.19 17.01 15.71
N ASN A 144 21.16 17.44 16.51
CA ASN A 144 22.50 17.74 16.01
C ASN A 144 23.49 16.67 16.45
N LYS A 145 24.09 16.01 15.47
CA LYS A 145 25.19 15.06 15.60
C LYS A 145 26.46 15.85 15.99
N ILE A 146 27.01 15.59 17.16
CA ILE A 146 28.34 16.10 17.57
C ILE A 146 29.31 14.92 17.48
N ILE A 147 30.41 15.13 16.74
CA ILE A 147 31.57 14.22 16.70
C ILE A 147 32.27 14.24 18.05
#